data_AF-A0A8C0H7R6-F1
#
_entry.id   AF-A0A8C0H7R6-F1
#
_cell.length_a   1.000
_cell.length_b   1.000
_cell.length_c   1.000
_cell.angle_alpha   90.00
_cell.angle_beta   90.00
_cell.angle_gamma   90.00
#
_symmetry.space_group_name_H-M   'P 1'
#
loop_
_entity.id
_entity.type
_entity.pdbx_description
1 polymer ?
#
loop_
_entity_poly.entity_id
_entity_poly.type
_entity_poly.pdbx_seq_one_letter_code
_entity_poly.pdbx_strand_id
1 'polypeptide(L)'
;MAAFCSLKNFCEYETSKVVRFQSVSYGSLKWTFHMVVFLYVCYVLVTDKRYQKKDSVISSVHTKVKGVVQTDSRIWDTAEYTIPMQVNSFFVITNIIMTENQFQSVCPEYPIAKAVCSSDASCEKGHMNPQSNGT
;
A
#
# COMPACT_ATOMS: atom_id res chain seq x y z
N MET A 1 30.56 62.39 -13.43
CA MET A 1 29.54 62.65 -14.45
C MET A 1 28.39 61.69 -14.18
N ALA A 2 27.47 62.12 -13.31
CA ALA A 2 26.43 61.26 -12.75
C ALA A 2 25.26 61.12 -13.73
N ALA A 3 24.87 59.88 -13.99
CA ALA A 3 23.79 59.50 -14.86
C ALA A 3 22.45 60.07 -14.36
N PHE A 4 21.87 60.99 -15.13
CA PHE A 4 20.49 61.45 -14.96
C PHE A 4 19.56 60.35 -15.52
N CYS A 5 19.35 59.28 -14.76
CA CYS A 5 18.37 58.26 -15.12
C CYS A 5 16.98 58.84 -14.78
N SER A 6 16.29 59.32 -15.82
CA SER A 6 14.99 59.98 -15.72
C SER A 6 13.96 59.08 -15.03
N LEU A 7 13.26 59.60 -14.01
CA LEU A 7 12.14 58.92 -13.33
C LEU A 7 11.03 58.43 -14.30
N LYS A 8 11.02 58.90 -15.56
CA LYS A 8 10.14 58.42 -16.62
C LYS A 8 10.36 56.95 -16.99
N ASN A 9 11.59 56.44 -16.90
CA ASN A 9 11.91 55.07 -17.31
C ASN A 9 11.33 54.01 -16.35
N PHE A 10 10.96 54.41 -15.12
CA PHE A 10 10.32 53.51 -14.14
C PHE A 10 8.82 53.28 -14.39
N CYS A 11 8.16 54.18 -15.12
CA CYS A 11 6.75 54.07 -15.50
C CYS A 11 6.59 53.68 -16.98
N GLU A 12 7.65 53.12 -17.59
CA GLU A 12 7.64 52.71 -18.98
C GLU A 12 7.06 51.29 -19.08
N TYR A 13 5.86 51.20 -19.63
CA TYR A 13 5.16 49.94 -19.89
C TYR A 13 5.17 49.69 -21.39
N GLU A 14 6.02 48.76 -21.82
CA GLU A 14 5.99 48.29 -23.20
C GLU A 14 4.91 47.23 -23.38
N THR A 15 4.08 47.41 -24.41
CA THR A 15 3.09 46.42 -24.81
C THR A 15 3.47 45.85 -26.17
N SER A 16 3.21 44.56 -26.38
CA SER A 16 3.44 43.92 -27.67
C SER A 16 2.50 44.54 -28.72
N LYS A 17 3.07 45.04 -29.82
CA LYS A 17 2.28 45.48 -30.98
C LYS A 17 1.67 44.24 -31.65
N VAL A 18 0.34 44.15 -31.68
CA VAL A 18 -0.40 43.03 -32.28
C VAL A 18 -1.22 43.50 -33.48
N VAL A 19 -1.30 42.65 -34.51
CA VAL A 19 -2.11 42.90 -35.71
C VAL A 19 -3.36 42.02 -35.65
N ARG A 20 -4.54 42.61 -35.89
CA ARG A 20 -5.82 41.91 -35.79
C ARG A 20 -6.28 41.42 -37.16
N PHE A 21 -6.32 40.10 -37.34
CA PHE A 21 -6.85 39.48 -38.55
C PHE A 21 -8.35 39.22 -38.40
N GLN A 22 -9.17 39.89 -39.22
CA GLN A 22 -10.62 39.76 -39.19
C GLN A 22 -11.06 38.65 -40.15
N SER A 23 -11.27 37.45 -39.60
CA SER A 23 -11.74 36.30 -40.36
C SER A 23 -12.57 35.37 -39.49
N VAL A 24 -13.57 34.72 -40.09
CA VAL A 24 -14.45 33.79 -39.38
C VAL A 24 -13.73 32.49 -39.04
N SER A 25 -12.90 31.97 -39.96
CA SER A 25 -12.16 30.71 -39.78
C SER A 25 -11.19 30.76 -38.59
N TYR A 26 -10.25 31.71 -38.57
CA TYR A 26 -9.28 31.83 -37.48
C TYR A 26 -9.95 32.18 -36.14
N GLY A 27 -11.05 32.94 -36.17
CA GLY A 27 -11.87 33.20 -35.00
C GLY A 27 -12.50 31.92 -34.43
N SER A 28 -13.15 31.12 -35.26
CA SER A 28 -13.76 29.85 -34.87
C SER A 28 -12.72 28.87 -34.30
N LEU A 29 -11.58 28.71 -34.98
CA LEU A 29 -10.50 27.84 -34.52
C LEU A 29 -10.00 28.25 -33.12
N LYS A 30 -9.80 29.56 -32.91
CA LYS A 30 -9.39 30.11 -31.60
C LYS A 30 -10.39 29.75 -30.51
N TRP A 31 -11.69 29.97 -30.76
CA TRP A 31 -12.74 29.68 -29.78
C TRP A 31 -12.90 28.20 -29.49
N THR A 32 -12.76 27.34 -30.51
CA THR A 32 -12.77 25.89 -30.33
C THR A 32 -11.65 25.43 -29.41
N PHE A 33 -10.41 25.89 -29.61
CA PHE A 33 -9.30 25.55 -28.71
C PHE A 33 -9.55 26.05 -27.28
N HIS A 34 -10.02 27.29 -27.11
CA HIS A 34 -10.36 27.81 -25.79
C HIS A 34 -11.45 26.98 -25.09
N MET A 35 -12.50 26.60 -25.81
CA MET A 35 -13.59 25.78 -25.27
C MET A 35 -13.13 24.39 -24.87
N VAL A 36 -12.29 23.73 -25.67
CA VAL A 36 -11.74 22.40 -25.34
C VAL A 36 -10.90 22.47 -24.07
N VAL A 37 -10.00 23.46 -23.96
CA VAL A 37 -9.17 23.64 -22.77
C VAL A 37 -10.03 23.96 -21.55
N PHE A 38 -11.03 24.84 -21.69
CA PHE A 38 -11.94 25.19 -20.60
C PHE A 38 -12.72 23.97 -20.10
N LEU A 39 -13.32 23.19 -21.00
CA LEU A 39 -14.05 21.98 -20.64
C LEU A 39 -13.16 20.95 -19.95
N TYR A 40 -11.93 20.76 -20.41
CA TYR A 40 -10.97 19.85 -19.76
C TYR A 40 -10.62 20.29 -18.34
N VAL A 41 -10.34 21.58 -18.13
CA VAL A 41 -10.07 22.14 -16.80
C VAL A 41 -11.28 21.95 -15.88
N CYS A 42 -12.49 22.23 -16.36
CA CYS A 42 -13.72 22.00 -15.61
C CYS A 42 -13.91 20.52 -15.25
N TYR A 43 -13.67 19.61 -16.20
CA TYR A 43 -13.77 18.17 -16.00
C TYR A 43 -12.83 17.72 -14.87
N VAL A 44 -11.53 18.04 -14.96
CA VAL A 44 -10.54 17.67 -13.94
C VAL A 44 -10.86 18.30 -12.58
N LEU A 45 -11.31 19.56 -12.55
CA LEU A 45 -11.66 20.23 -11.31
C LEU A 45 -12.80 19.53 -10.57
N VAL A 46 -13.80 19.05 -11.31
CA VAL A 46 -14.96 18.33 -10.76
C VAL A 46 -14.59 16.90 -10.37
N THR A 47 -13.92 16.13 -11.24
CA THR A 47 -13.58 14.72 -10.98
C THR A 47 -12.62 14.57 -9.82
N ASP A 48 -11.56 15.39 -9.79
CA ASP A 48 -10.54 15.31 -8.76
C ASP A 48 -10.91 16.10 -7.50
N LYS A 49 -12.02 16.86 -7.55
CA LYS A 49 -12.46 17.79 -6.50
C LYS A 49 -11.34 18.75 -6.07
N ARG A 50 -10.59 19.31 -7.02
CA ARG A 50 -9.42 20.19 -6.76
C ARG A 50 -9.78 21.48 -6.04
N TYR A 51 -11.06 21.87 -6.09
CA TYR A 51 -11.59 23.00 -5.35
C TYR A 51 -11.66 22.76 -3.83
N GLN A 52 -11.46 21.53 -3.36
CA GLN A 52 -11.48 21.17 -1.95
C GLN A 52 -10.05 20.95 -1.43
N LYS A 53 -9.77 21.43 -0.22
CA LYS A 53 -8.58 21.02 0.54
C LYS A 53 -8.82 19.59 1.05
N LYS A 54 -7.94 18.66 0.68
CA LYS A 54 -7.99 17.27 1.15
C LYS A 54 -7.01 17.12 2.30
N ASP A 55 -7.51 16.69 3.45
CA ASP A 55 -6.68 16.30 4.59
C ASP A 55 -6.66 14.78 4.69
N SER A 56 -5.50 14.21 5.03
CA SER A 56 -5.37 12.78 5.28
C SER A 56 -5.97 12.41 6.63
N VAL A 57 -6.69 11.29 6.67
CA VAL A 57 -7.26 10.78 7.91
C VAL A 57 -6.22 9.95 8.64
N ILE A 58 -5.97 10.28 9.91
CA ILE A 58 -5.22 9.43 10.82
C ILE A 58 -6.23 8.50 11.48
N SER A 59 -6.22 7.21 11.12
CA SER A 59 -7.10 6.20 11.71
C SER A 59 -6.37 5.41 12.79
N SER A 60 -7.02 5.23 13.94
CA SER A 60 -6.62 4.29 14.99
C SER A 60 -7.69 3.24 15.16
N VAL A 61 -7.31 1.96 15.21
CA VAL A 61 -8.23 0.83 15.30
C VAL A 61 -7.91 0.05 16.58
N HIS A 62 -8.89 -0.04 17.47
CA HIS A 62 -8.80 -0.86 18.68
C HIS A 62 -9.83 -2.00 18.60
N THR A 63 -9.34 -3.24 18.54
CA THR A 63 -10.18 -4.44 18.44
C THR A 63 -10.18 -5.21 19.75
N LYS A 64 -11.33 -5.75 20.14
CA LYS A 64 -11.48 -6.62 21.31
C LYS A 64 -12.30 -7.85 20.90
N VAL A 65 -11.65 -9.01 20.88
CA VAL A 65 -12.31 -10.28 20.63
C VAL A 65 -12.98 -10.76 21.92
N LYS A 66 -14.13 -11.42 21.79
CA LYS A 66 -14.86 -12.03 22.92
C LYS A 66 -15.44 -13.36 22.46
N GLY A 67 -15.33 -14.38 23.30
CA GLY A 67 -15.91 -15.68 23.05
C GLY A 67 -15.14 -16.75 23.81
N VAL A 68 -15.85 -17.80 24.21
CA VAL A 68 -15.29 -18.98 24.86
C VAL A 68 -15.76 -20.19 24.06
N VAL A 69 -14.84 -21.11 23.78
CA VAL A 69 -15.14 -22.34 23.03
C VAL A 69 -14.61 -23.51 23.85
N GLN A 70 -15.40 -24.57 23.92
CA GLN A 70 -14.97 -25.83 24.52
C GLN A 70 -14.71 -26.85 23.40
N THR A 71 -13.51 -27.40 23.37
CA THR A 71 -13.12 -28.45 22.42
C THR A 71 -12.56 -29.61 23.21
N ASP A 72 -13.07 -30.82 22.95
CA ASP A 72 -12.76 -32.04 23.70
C ASP A 72 -12.92 -31.83 25.22
N SER A 73 -11.80 -31.71 25.95
CA SER A 73 -11.74 -31.49 27.39
C SER A 73 -11.06 -30.17 27.81
N ARG A 74 -10.78 -29.27 26.86
CA ARG A 74 -10.13 -27.97 27.11
C ARG A 74 -11.07 -26.81 26.77
N ILE A 75 -11.08 -25.80 27.63
CA ILE A 75 -11.78 -24.53 27.40
C ILE A 75 -10.77 -23.54 26.83
N TRP A 76 -11.10 -22.97 25.67
CA TRP A 76 -10.34 -21.94 25.00
C TRP A 76 -10.96 -20.57 25.26
N ASP A 77 -10.24 -19.70 25.95
CA ASP A 77 -10.61 -18.30 26.13
C ASP A 77 -9.85 -17.40 25.15
N THR A 78 -10.31 -16.16 25.04
CA THR A 78 -9.76 -15.08 24.23
C THR A 78 -8.24 -14.96 24.39
N ALA A 79 -7.70 -15.11 25.60
CA ALA A 79 -6.26 -15.03 25.84
C ALA A 79 -5.46 -16.20 25.21
N GLU A 80 -6.10 -17.33 24.92
CA GLU A 80 -5.43 -18.52 24.37
C GLU A 80 -5.49 -18.58 22.84
N TYR A 81 -6.64 -18.24 22.23
CA TYR A 81 -6.80 -18.32 20.78
C TYR A 81 -6.48 -17.02 20.04
N THR A 82 -6.25 -15.90 20.76
CA THR A 82 -5.82 -14.64 20.13
C THR A 82 -4.33 -14.40 20.31
N ILE A 83 -3.65 -14.09 19.21
CA ILE A 83 -2.24 -13.71 19.23
C ILE A 83 -2.15 -12.19 19.14
N PRO A 84 -1.51 -11.51 20.12
CA PRO A 84 -1.36 -10.07 20.07
C PRO A 84 -0.47 -9.67 18.90
N MET A 85 -1.04 -8.94 17.93
CA MET A 85 -0.29 -8.39 16.81
C MET A 85 -0.02 -6.91 17.03
N GLN A 86 1.16 -6.44 16.62
CA GLN A 86 1.58 -5.05 16.83
C GLN A 86 0.89 -4.05 15.88
N VAL A 87 0.26 -4.49 14.79
CA VAL A 87 -0.22 -3.59 13.72
C VAL A 87 -1.63 -3.94 13.29
N ASN A 88 -2.61 -3.08 13.63
CA ASN A 88 -4.00 -2.94 13.12
C ASN A 88 -4.77 -4.21 12.68
N SER A 89 -4.37 -5.38 13.16
CA SER A 89 -4.88 -6.69 12.79
C SER A 89 -4.89 -7.55 14.04
N PHE A 90 -5.72 -8.58 14.00
CA PHE A 90 -5.82 -9.56 15.08
C PHE A 90 -5.90 -10.94 14.45
N PHE A 91 -5.33 -11.92 15.12
CA PHE A 91 -5.35 -13.31 14.67
C PHE A 91 -6.22 -14.13 15.62
N VAL A 92 -7.02 -15.02 15.05
CA VAL A 92 -7.91 -15.94 15.78
C VAL A 92 -7.60 -17.36 15.33
N ILE A 93 -7.13 -18.18 16.26
CA ILE A 93 -6.89 -19.60 16.03
C ILE A 93 -8.25 -20.31 15.90
N THR A 94 -8.46 -21.01 14.80
CA THR A 94 -9.69 -21.79 14.54
C THR A 94 -9.45 -23.29 14.56
N ASN A 95 -8.21 -23.72 14.30
CA ASN A 95 -7.78 -25.12 14.37
C ASN A 95 -6.33 -25.17 14.87
N ILE A 96 -6.02 -26.15 15.71
CA ILE A 96 -4.70 -26.33 16.30
C ILE A 96 -4.31 -27.81 16.33
N ILE A 97 -3.07 -28.11 15.91
CA ILE A 97 -2.43 -29.41 16.07
C ILE A 97 -1.28 -29.20 17.06
N MET A 98 -1.40 -29.73 18.27
CA MET A 98 -0.41 -29.58 19.34
C MET A 98 0.44 -30.85 19.46
N THR A 99 1.76 -30.70 19.45
CA THR A 99 2.71 -31.77 19.73
C THR A 99 3.37 -31.49 21.08
N GLU A 100 2.87 -32.14 22.14
CA GLU A 100 3.36 -31.91 23.50
C GLU A 100 4.69 -32.62 23.77
N ASN A 101 5.45 -32.15 24.77
CA ASN A 101 6.68 -32.79 25.28
C ASN A 101 7.79 -32.99 24.22
N GLN A 102 7.97 -32.04 23.31
CA GLN A 102 9.13 -32.07 22.41
C GLN A 102 10.44 -31.85 23.18
N PHE A 103 11.42 -32.73 22.96
CA PHE A 103 12.76 -32.63 23.51
C PHE A 103 13.80 -32.84 22.42
N GLN A 104 14.95 -32.19 22.56
CA GLN A 104 16.04 -32.33 21.59
C GLN A 104 16.67 -33.72 21.71
N SER A 105 16.45 -34.55 20.69
CA SER A 105 17.01 -35.90 20.60
C SER A 105 17.18 -36.33 19.16
N VAL A 106 17.90 -37.44 18.96
CA VAL A 106 18.02 -38.07 17.65
C VAL A 106 16.77 -38.90 17.41
N CYS A 107 15.91 -38.44 16.51
CA CYS A 107 14.67 -39.10 16.13
C CYS A 107 14.45 -38.99 14.60
N PRO A 108 13.76 -39.97 13.97
CA PRO A 108 13.43 -39.89 12.56
C PRO A 108 12.34 -38.84 12.29
N GLU A 109 12.35 -38.26 11.07
CA GLU A 109 11.32 -37.33 10.60
C GLU A 109 9.97 -38.03 10.40
N TYR A 110 8.87 -37.28 10.48
CA TYR A 110 7.54 -37.82 10.17
C TYR A 110 7.49 -38.34 8.72
N PRO A 111 6.87 -39.51 8.44
CA PRO A 111 6.87 -40.13 7.12
C PRO A 111 5.95 -39.37 6.14
N ILE A 112 6.44 -38.23 5.66
CA ILE A 112 5.87 -37.45 4.57
C ILE A 112 6.33 -38.08 3.25
N ALA A 113 5.55 -38.00 2.17
CA ALA A 113 5.89 -38.62 0.88
C ALA A 113 7.31 -38.30 0.34
N LYS A 114 7.91 -37.18 0.76
CA LYS A 114 9.27 -36.77 0.38
C LYS A 114 10.37 -37.12 1.40
N ALA A 115 9.99 -37.59 2.59
CA ALA A 115 10.89 -38.00 3.67
C ALA A 115 11.04 -39.53 3.77
N VAL A 116 10.27 -40.31 2.99
CA VAL A 116 10.39 -41.77 2.94
C VAL A 116 11.66 -42.16 2.19
N CYS A 117 12.64 -42.71 2.91
CA CYS A 117 13.85 -43.30 2.37
C CYS A 117 13.81 -44.82 2.45
N SER A 118 14.31 -45.52 1.43
CA SER A 118 14.39 -46.99 1.41
C SER A 118 15.79 -47.53 1.73
N SER A 119 16.81 -46.67 1.69
CA SER A 119 18.20 -47.06 1.98
C SER A 119 18.91 -45.97 2.78
N ASP A 120 19.80 -46.39 3.69
CA ASP A 120 20.60 -45.48 4.51
C ASP A 120 21.52 -44.58 3.67
N ALA A 121 21.92 -45.03 2.48
CA ALA A 121 22.69 -44.25 1.51
C ALA A 121 21.91 -43.06 0.93
N SER A 122 20.57 -43.08 1.03
CA SER A 122 19.71 -41.97 0.64
C SER A 122 19.70 -40.85 1.68
N CYS A 123 20.19 -41.12 2.90
CA CYS A 123 20.28 -40.15 3.99
C CYS A 123 21.69 -39.55 4.03
N GLU A 124 21.85 -38.34 3.50
CA GLU A 124 23.12 -37.62 3.55
C GLU A 124 23.28 -36.90 4.90
N LYS A 125 24.42 -37.13 5.57
CA LYS A 125 24.69 -36.55 6.89
C LYS A 125 24.88 -35.04 6.80
N GLY A 126 24.11 -34.28 7.59
CA GLY A 126 24.20 -32.82 7.64
C GLY A 126 23.46 -32.12 6.48
N HIS A 127 22.64 -32.86 5.73
CA HIS A 127 21.82 -32.30 4.66
C HIS A 127 20.57 -31.63 5.23
N MET A 128 20.47 -30.31 5.05
CA MET A 128 19.32 -29.52 5.48
C MET A 128 18.29 -29.39 4.36
N ASN A 129 17.05 -29.81 4.62
CA ASN A 129 15.93 -29.64 3.70
C ASN A 129 14.90 -28.67 4.29
N PRO A 130 14.41 -27.65 3.55
CA PRO A 130 13.33 -26.77 4.02
C PRO A 130 12.03 -27.48 4.42
N GLN A 131 11.85 -28.75 4.00
CA GLN A 131 10.70 -29.59 4.34
C GLN A 131 10.99 -30.57 5.51
N SER A 132 12.18 -30.51 6.10
CA SER A 132 12.61 -31.32 7.25
C SER A 132 12.72 -30.42 8.49
N ASN A 133 12.46 -30.99 9.67
CA ASN A 133 12.57 -30.29 10.95
C ASN A 133 13.95 -30.45 11.60
N GLY A 134 14.87 -31.19 10.94
CA GLY A 134 16.22 -31.47 11.42
C GLY A 134 17.29 -31.61 10.32
N THR A 135 18.51 -31.93 10.75
CA THR A 135 19.76 -32.00 9.94
C THR A 135 20.42 -33.36 10.00
#